data_AF-A0A164K7S5-F1
#
_entry.id   AF-A0A164K7S5-F1
#
_cell.length_a   1.000
_cell.length_b   1.000
_cell.length_c   1.000
_cell.angle_alpha   90.00
_cell.angle_beta   90.00
_cell.angle_gamma   90.00
#
_symmetry.space_group_name_H-M   'P 1'
#
loop_
_entity.id
_entity.type
_entity.pdbx_description
1 polymer ?
#
loop_
_entity_poly.entity_id
_entity_poly.type
_entity_poly.pdbx_seq_one_letter_code
_entity_poly.pdbx_strand_id
1 'polypeptide(L)' 'MNLEQVRSQLLDAAAFGKYLPPEQLENAAGKIAEGLRIFLEETQHLAQVEDAEAPGRGG' A
#
# COMPACT_ATOMS: atom_id res chain seq x y z
N MET A 1 5.39 15.09 -2.72
CA MET A 1 5.65 13.84 -3.46
C MET A 1 4.51 12.86 -3.17
N ASN A 2 3.77 12.45 -4.20
CA ASN A 2 2.66 11.48 -4.08
C ASN A 2 3.14 10.05 -4.37
N LEU A 3 2.37 9.02 -3.98
CA LEU A 3 2.70 7.60 -4.13
C LEU A 3 3.02 7.22 -5.58
N GLU A 4 2.28 7.75 -6.55
CA GLU A 4 2.54 7.52 -7.98
C GLU A 4 3.88 8.11 -8.44
N GLN A 5 4.26 9.27 -7.91
CA GLN A 5 5.55 9.89 -8.22
C GLN A 5 6.70 9.07 -7.63
N VAL A 6 6.53 8.55 -6.40
CA VAL A 6 7.49 7.63 -5.78
C VAL A 6 7.62 6.36 -6.61
N ARG A 7 6.50 5.76 -7.03
CA ARG A 7 6.49 4.59 -7.90
C ARG A 7 7.25 4.85 -9.19
N SER A 8 6.97 5.96 -9.85
CA SER A 8 7.62 6.32 -11.12
C SER A 8 9.12 6.53 -10.95
N GLN A 9 9.55 7.21 -9.89
CA GLN A 9 10.99 7.42 -9.63
C GLN A 9 11.74 6.14 -9.30
N LEU A 10 11.15 5.23 -8.52
CA LEU A 10 11.75 3.93 -8.23
C LEU A 10 11.84 3.07 -9.50
N LEU A 11 10.81 3.08 -10.34
CA LEU A 11 10.82 2.41 -11.65
C LEU A 11 11.90 2.97 -12.58
N ASP A 12 12.02 4.29 -12.67
CA ASP A 12 13.07 4.96 -13.44
C ASP A 12 14.47 4.60 -12.93
N ALA A 13 14.66 4.59 -11.61
CA ALA A 13 15.93 4.24 -11.02
C ALA A 13 16.31 2.77 -11.24
N ALA A 14 15.35 1.85 -11.12
CA ALA A 14 15.55 0.44 -11.38
C ALA A 14 15.79 0.15 -12.87
N ALA A 15 15.06 0.82 -13.77
CA ALA A 15 15.16 0.59 -15.21
C ALA A 15 16.45 1.14 -15.83
N PHE A 16 16.92 2.29 -15.33
CA PHE A 16 18.06 3.02 -15.92
C PHE A 16 19.29 3.06 -15.01
N GLY A 17 19.26 2.40 -13.85
CA GLY A 17 20.36 2.39 -12.88
C GLY A 17 20.65 3.78 -12.29
N LYS A 18 19.63 4.65 -12.19
CA LYS A 18 19.82 6.01 -11.64
C LYS A 18 20.13 5.90 -10.15
N TYR A 19 21.18 6.59 -9.73
CA TYR A 19 21.49 6.73 -8.32
C TYR A 19 20.41 7.54 -7.61
N LEU A 20 19.76 6.91 -6.63
CA LEU A 20 18.89 7.59 -5.67
C LEU A 20 19.64 7.72 -4.34
N PRO A 21 19.74 8.93 -3.77
CA PRO A 21 20.39 9.10 -2.48
C PRO A 21 19.57 8.41 -1.37
N PRO A 22 20.23 7.97 -0.28
CA PRO A 22 19.58 7.24 0.82
C PRO A 22 18.33 7.93 1.37
N GLU A 23 18.39 9.26 1.56
CA GLU A 23 17.26 10.06 2.05
C GLU A 23 16.03 9.99 1.13
N GLN A 24 16.23 9.90 -0.19
CA GLN A 24 15.12 9.72 -1.13
C GLN A 24 14.54 8.31 -1.10
N LEU A 25 15.36 7.30 -0.82
CA LEU A 25 14.89 5.93 -0.61
C LEU A 25 14.09 5.80 0.68
N GLU A 26 14.54 6.42 1.77
CA GLU A 26 13.81 6.46 3.04
C GLU A 26 12.47 7.17 2.90
N ASN A 27 12.46 8.33 2.22
CA ASN A 27 11.23 9.05 1.93
C ASN A 27 10.26 8.23 1.05
N ALA A 28 10.78 7.52 0.04
CA ALA A 28 10.00 6.63 -0.80
C ALA A 28 9.41 5.47 0.01
N ALA A 29 10.21 4.81 0.84
CA ALA A 29 9.79 3.71 1.71
C ALA A 29 8.70 4.14 2.69
N GLY A 30 8.85 5.31 3.34
CA GLY A 30 7.86 5.85 4.26
C GLY A 30 6.51 6.13 3.57
N LYS A 31 6.52 6.64 2.33
CA LYS A 31 5.29 6.85 1.57
C LYS A 31 4.60 5.54 1.18
N ILE A 32 5.38 4.54 0.74
CA ILE A 32 4.84 3.21 0.41
C ILE A 32 4.23 2.55 1.64
N ALA A 33 4.91 2.60 2.79
CA ALA A 33 4.43 2.03 4.05
C ALA A 33 3.10 2.68 4.49
N GLU A 34 3.01 4.01 4.40
CA GLU A 34 1.78 4.73 4.76
C GLU A 34 0.62 4.41 3.80
N GLY A 35 0.89 4.34 2.49
CA GLY A 35 -0.12 3.94 1.51
C GLY A 35 -0.63 2.51 1.73
N LEU A 36 0.27 1.57 2.07
CA LEU A 36 -0.10 0.20 2.40
C LEU A 36 -0.91 0.12 3.70
N ARG A 37 -0.57 0.93 4.71
CA ARG A 37 -1.32 1.02 5.97
C ARG A 37 -2.77 1.45 5.70
N ILE A 38 -2.96 2.56 4.98
CA ILE A 38 -4.29 3.08 4.62
C ILE A 38 -5.06 2.04 3.79
N PHE A 39 -4.42 1.45 2.78
CA PHE A 39 -5.08 0.43 1.97
C PHE A 39 -5.55 -0.75 2.81
N LEU A 40 -4.72 -1.24 3.74
CA LEU A 40 -5.11 -2.30 4.66
C LEU A 40 -6.23 -1.87 5.60
N GLU A 41 -6.19 -0.66 6.16
CA GLU A 41 -7.28 -0.16 7.01
C GLU A 41 -8.61 -0.12 6.26
N GLU A 42 -8.63 0.42 5.04
CA GLU A 42 -9.84 0.55 4.23
C GLU A 42 -10.34 -0.81 3.70
N THR A 43 -9.43 -1.74 3.39
CA THR A 43 -9.81 -3.05 2.81
C THR A 43 -10.01 -4.15 3.85
N GLN A 44 -9.37 -4.10 5.02
CA GLN A 44 -9.64 -5.04 6.10
C GLN A 44 -11.02 -4.80 6.75
N HIS A 45 -11.60 -3.60 6.60
CA HIS A 45 -13.00 -3.37 6.92
C HIS A 45 -13.95 -4.18 6.03
N LEU A 46 -13.60 -4.45 4.76
CA LEU A 46 -14.44 -5.23 3.84
C LEU A 46 -14.46 -6.73 4.22
N ALA A 47 -13.35 -7.27 4.73
CA ALA A 47 -13.28 -8.68 5.14
C ALA A 47 -14.11 -9.01 6.40
N GLN A 48 -14.42 -8.01 7.25
CA GLN A 48 -15.27 -8.22 8.44
C GLN A 48 -16.77 -8.19 8.14
N VAL A 49 -17.18 -7.71 6.96
CA VAL A 49 -18.59 -7.65 6.57
C VAL A 49 -19.07 -8.98 5.96
N GLU A 50 -18.15 -9.79 5.44
CA GLU A 50 -18.48 -11.09 4.81
C GLU A 50 -18.65 -12.23 5.85
N ASP A 51 -18.02 -12.14 7.02
CA ASP A 51 -18.21 -13.08 8.14
C ASP A 51 -19.52 -12.85 8.92
N ALA A 52 -20.24 -11.75 8.65
CA ALA A 52 -21.44 -11.37 9.39
C ALA A 52 -22.76 -11.89 8.76
N GLU A 53 -22.75 -12.50 7.57
CA GLU A 53 -23.98 -13.00 6.92
C GLU A 53 -24.03 -14.54 6.81
N ALA A 54 -24.71 -15.13 7.81
CA ALA A 54 -25.43 -16.43 7.84
C ALA A 54 -24.63 -17.73 8.14
N PRO A 55 -25.18 -18.69 8.95
CA PRO A 55 -26.58 -19.12 8.88
C PRO A 55 -27.29 -19.41 10.23
N GLY A 56 -28.38 -18.69 10.49
CA GLY A 56 -29.44 -19.13 11.39
C GLY A 56 -30.41 -20.07 10.67
N ARG A 57 -30.01 -21.32 10.44
CA ARG A 57 -30.91 -22.43 10.13
C ARG A 57 -30.83 -23.45 11.28
N GLY A 58 -31.79 -23.39 12.19
CA GLY A 58 -31.96 -24.38 13.25
C GLY A 58 -33.05 -23.99 14.22
N GLY A 59 -34.14 -24.76 14.24
CA GLY A 59 -35.26 -24.63 15.17
C GLY A 59 -36.60 -24.85 14.51
#